data_AF-A0A433U6L1-F1
#
_entry.id   AF-A0A433U6L1-F1
#
_cell.length_a   1.000
_cell.length_b   1.000
_cell.length_c   1.000
_cell.angle_alpha   90.00
_cell.angle_beta   90.00
_cell.angle_gamma   90.00
#
_symmetry.space_group_name_H-M   'P 1'
#
loop_
_entity.id
_entity.type
_entity.pdbx_description
1 polymer ?
#
loop_
_entity_poly.entity_id
_entity_poly.type
_entity_poly.pdbx_seq_one_letter_code
_entity_poly.pdbx_strand_id
1 'polypeptide(L)'
;MSKEVEAPPQIPPLKEGQDIVEWEYLNKVSEVEAKEKEAKQANLDRLEKLNKDDSSAHKTMEDIMAETTPYSKMTLIELVNDVLKGYAEKKEAELSVNADATAESLVYKFEKTAIARPATLGPPKRFKPRSPVGSKLNINNSNSSLKLQKEKTPRSARSKSRSSTSGTSKK
;
A
#
# COMPACT_ATOMS: atom_id res chain seq x y z
N MET A 1 -56.55 17.34 -19.95
CA MET A 1 -55.18 17.28 -19.42
C MET A 1 -55.02 15.93 -18.74
N SER A 2 -54.49 14.94 -19.46
CA SER A 2 -54.31 13.59 -18.92
C SER A 2 -53.06 13.58 -18.05
N LYS A 3 -53.22 13.30 -16.75
CA LYS A 3 -52.08 13.11 -15.85
C LYS A 3 -51.52 11.71 -16.10
N GLU A 4 -50.29 11.67 -16.58
CA GLU A 4 -49.53 10.44 -16.71
C GLU A 4 -49.16 9.98 -15.30
N VAL A 5 -49.77 8.89 -14.85
CA VAL A 5 -49.48 8.27 -13.55
C VAL A 5 -48.36 7.27 -13.80
N GLU A 6 -47.14 7.64 -13.41
CA GLU A 6 -45.99 6.75 -13.50
C GLU A 6 -46.19 5.57 -12.55
N ALA A 7 -46.17 4.35 -13.09
CA ALA A 7 -46.32 3.14 -12.29
C ALA A 7 -45.09 2.99 -11.38
N PRO A 8 -45.27 2.56 -10.12
CA PRO A 8 -44.16 2.35 -9.22
C PRO A 8 -43.18 1.32 -9.80
N PRO A 9 -41.87 1.49 -9.56
CA PRO A 9 -40.86 0.58 -10.07
C PRO A 9 -41.16 -0.85 -9.61
N GLN A 10 -41.07 -1.80 -10.55
CA GLN A 10 -41.28 -3.22 -10.24
C GLN A 10 -40.29 -3.69 -9.19
N ILE A 11 -40.82 -4.24 -8.09
CA ILE A 11 -40.02 -4.79 -7.00
C ILE A 11 -39.33 -6.06 -7.53
N PRO A 12 -38.01 -6.21 -7.36
CA PRO A 12 -37.32 -7.42 -7.77
C PRO A 12 -37.87 -8.65 -7.02
N PRO A 13 -37.85 -9.84 -7.65
CA PRO A 13 -38.36 -11.05 -7.03
C PRO A 13 -37.63 -11.38 -5.73
N LEU A 14 -38.34 -11.91 -4.73
CA LEU A 14 -37.79 -12.18 -3.37
C LEU A 14 -36.52 -13.06 -3.36
N LYS A 15 -36.26 -13.83 -4.41
CA LYS A 15 -35.06 -14.67 -4.55
C LYS A 15 -33.79 -13.86 -4.85
N GLU A 16 -33.94 -12.62 -5.31
CA GLU A 16 -32.86 -11.68 -5.61
C GLU A 16 -32.62 -10.69 -4.46
N GLY A 17 -33.44 -10.76 -3.40
CA GLY A 17 -33.30 -9.93 -2.22
C GLY A 17 -32.01 -10.28 -1.47
N GLN A 18 -31.14 -9.29 -1.31
CA GLN A 18 -29.98 -9.40 -0.45
C GLN A 18 -30.41 -9.32 1.02
N ASP A 19 -29.75 -10.11 1.89
CA ASP A 19 -29.99 -10.02 3.33
C ASP A 19 -29.63 -8.62 3.85
N ILE A 20 -30.46 -8.08 4.74
CA ILE A 20 -30.32 -6.71 5.26
C ILE A 20 -28.96 -6.54 5.93
N VAL A 21 -28.52 -7.55 6.67
CA VAL A 21 -27.22 -7.54 7.39
C VAL A 21 -26.06 -7.49 6.41
N GLU A 22 -26.16 -8.19 5.28
CA GLU A 22 -25.15 -8.13 4.22
C GLU A 22 -25.14 -6.79 3.50
N TRP A 23 -26.32 -6.23 3.21
CA TRP A 23 -26.45 -4.94 2.58
C TRP A 23 -25.86 -3.82 3.45
N GLU A 24 -26.17 -3.81 4.75
CA GLU A 24 -25.59 -2.85 5.71
C GLU A 24 -24.07 -2.96 5.79
N TYR A 25 -23.54 -4.19 5.80
CA TYR A 25 -22.11 -4.44 5.77
C TYR A 25 -21.47 -3.88 4.50
N LEU A 26 -22.04 -4.18 3.33
CA LEU A 26 -21.51 -3.70 2.05
C LEU A 26 -21.57 -2.18 1.95
N ASN A 27 -22.64 -1.57 2.45
CA ASN A 27 -22.76 -0.11 2.43
C ASN A 27 -21.68 0.55 3.31
N LYS A 28 -21.48 0.07 4.54
CA LYS A 28 -20.41 0.57 5.43
C LYS A 28 -19.02 0.39 4.83
N VAL A 29 -18.75 -0.76 4.19
CA VAL A 29 -17.47 -0.99 3.50
C VAL A 29 -17.31 -0.05 2.32
N SER A 30 -18.37 0.13 1.52
CA SER A 30 -18.38 1.04 0.36
C SER A 30 -18.11 2.50 0.76
N GLU A 31 -18.69 2.96 1.88
CA GLU A 31 -18.43 4.30 2.42
C GLU A 31 -16.95 4.50 2.77
N VAL A 32 -16.31 3.51 3.40
CA VAL A 32 -14.87 3.57 3.70
C VAL A 32 -14.03 3.51 2.43
N GLU A 33 -14.43 2.71 1.43
CA GLU A 33 -13.75 2.64 0.14
C GLU A 33 -13.86 3.94 -0.67
N ALA A 34 -14.99 4.64 -0.58
CA ALA A 34 -15.17 5.95 -1.20
C ALA A 34 -14.21 6.99 -0.58
N LYS A 35 -14.13 7.04 0.75
CA LYS A 35 -13.17 7.90 1.47
C LYS A 35 -11.73 7.57 1.12
N GLU A 36 -11.38 6.29 1.03
CA GLU A 36 -10.03 5.85 0.63
C GLU A 36 -9.68 6.33 -0.80
N LYS A 37 -10.63 6.27 -1.74
CA LYS A 37 -10.41 6.75 -3.11
C LYS A 37 -10.23 8.27 -3.17
N GLU A 38 -11.04 9.01 -2.43
CA GLU A 38 -10.94 10.47 -2.33
C GLU A 38 -9.59 10.89 -1.73
N ALA A 39 -9.19 10.28 -0.61
CA ALA A 39 -7.89 10.55 0.02
C ALA A 39 -6.71 10.20 -0.90
N LYS A 40 -6.80 9.10 -1.66
CA LYS A 40 -5.79 8.76 -2.66
C LYS A 40 -5.69 9.82 -3.76
N GLN A 41 -6.82 10.32 -4.25
CA GLN A 41 -6.82 11.37 -5.26
C GLN A 41 -6.23 12.67 -4.69
N ALA A 42 -6.63 13.07 -3.48
CA ALA A 42 -6.09 14.25 -2.82
C ALA A 42 -4.57 14.17 -2.60
N ASN A 43 -4.05 12.98 -2.26
CA ASN A 43 -2.61 12.75 -2.13
C ASN A 43 -1.88 12.85 -3.47
N LEU A 44 -2.45 12.35 -4.57
CA LEU A 44 -1.89 12.53 -5.91
C LEU A 44 -1.85 14.00 -6.31
N ASP A 45 -2.94 14.73 -6.07
CA ASP A 45 -3.02 16.17 -6.36
C ASP A 45 -2.01 16.96 -5.52
N ARG A 46 -1.78 16.57 -4.26
CA ARG A 46 -0.76 17.17 -3.38
C ARG A 46 0.65 16.93 -3.91
N LEU A 47 0.94 15.71 -4.39
CA LEU A 47 2.23 15.39 -5.00
C LEU A 47 2.45 16.15 -6.31
N GLU A 48 1.41 16.30 -7.12
CA GLU A 48 1.47 17.06 -8.36
C GLU A 48 1.71 18.55 -8.10
N LYS A 49 1.07 19.12 -7.08
CA LYS A 49 1.34 20.50 -6.62
C LYS A 49 2.78 20.67 -6.15
N LEU A 50 3.28 19.76 -5.31
CA LEU A 50 4.70 19.76 -4.88
C LEU A 50 5.69 19.69 -6.04
N ASN A 51 5.32 19.05 -7.15
CA ASN A 51 6.16 18.98 -8.33
C ASN A 51 6.05 20.21 -9.23
N LYS A 52 4.92 20.91 -9.22
CA LYS A 52 4.66 22.14 -10.00
C LYS A 52 5.07 23.41 -9.27
N ASP A 53 5.11 23.38 -7.94
CA ASP A 53 5.58 24.49 -7.13
C ASP A 53 7.10 24.60 -7.27
N ASP A 54 7.52 25.34 -8.30
CA ASP A 54 8.90 25.81 -8.49
C ASP A 54 9.25 26.99 -7.57
N SER A 55 8.43 27.27 -6.55
CA SER A 55 8.64 28.35 -5.57
C SER A 55 9.77 28.06 -4.57
N SER A 56 10.66 27.15 -4.91
CA SER A 56 11.90 26.89 -4.20
C SER A 56 12.69 28.19 -4.08
N ALA A 57 13.01 28.59 -2.85
CA ALA A 57 13.94 29.70 -2.59
C ALA A 57 15.38 29.38 -3.06
N HIS A 58 15.64 28.13 -3.42
CA HIS A 58 16.91 27.61 -3.89
C HIS A 58 16.98 27.56 -5.41
N LYS A 59 18.16 27.86 -5.96
CA LYS A 59 18.43 27.76 -7.39
C LYS A 59 18.23 26.32 -7.87
N THR A 60 17.60 26.16 -9.02
CA THR A 60 17.45 24.86 -9.69
C THR A 60 18.64 24.58 -10.61
N MET A 61 18.77 23.33 -11.06
CA MET A 61 19.82 22.97 -12.02
C MET A 61 19.65 23.71 -13.36
N GLU A 62 18.40 24.01 -13.74
CA GLU A 62 18.07 24.73 -14.96
C GLU A 62 18.51 26.21 -14.88
N ASP A 63 18.33 26.85 -13.72
CA ASP A 63 18.82 28.21 -13.46
C ASP A 63 20.35 28.29 -13.61
N ILE A 64 21.05 27.27 -13.13
CA ILE A 64 22.51 27.20 -13.20
C ILE A 64 23.00 27.01 -14.63
N MET A 65 22.30 26.20 -15.42
CA MET A 65 22.64 25.97 -16.83
C MET A 65 22.40 27.19 -17.71
N ALA A 66 21.48 28.09 -17.32
CA ALA A 66 21.22 29.34 -18.02
C ALA A 66 22.25 30.45 -17.71
N GLU A 67 23.01 30.32 -16.61
CA GLU A 67 23.95 31.33 -16.14
C GLU A 67 25.27 31.23 -16.93
N THR A 68 25.58 32.26 -17.72
CA THR A 68 26.70 32.28 -18.68
C THR A 68 28.04 32.72 -18.10
N THR A 69 28.08 33.07 -16.81
CA THR A 69 29.30 33.61 -16.18
C THR A 69 30.15 32.52 -15.52
N PRO A 70 31.49 32.58 -15.67
CA PRO A 70 32.37 31.61 -15.04
C PRO A 70 32.39 31.80 -13.52
N TYR A 71 32.08 30.73 -12.79
CA TYR A 71 32.05 30.74 -11.33
C TYR A 71 33.47 30.70 -10.73
N SER A 72 33.68 31.48 -9.66
CA SER A 72 34.82 31.29 -8.77
C SER A 72 34.66 30.02 -7.91
N LYS A 73 35.74 29.50 -7.35
CA LYS A 73 35.69 28.28 -6.50
C LYS A 73 34.78 28.44 -5.28
N MET A 74 34.75 29.63 -4.66
CA MET A 74 33.90 29.90 -3.48
C MET A 74 32.42 29.97 -3.87
N THR A 75 32.11 30.68 -4.96
CA THR A 75 30.72 30.78 -5.48
C THR A 75 30.18 29.44 -5.97
N LEU A 76 31.03 28.56 -6.48
CA LEU A 76 30.61 27.22 -6.89
C LEU A 76 30.21 26.34 -5.71
N ILE A 77 30.95 26.42 -4.60
CA ILE A 77 30.63 25.66 -3.37
C ILE A 77 29.29 26.13 -2.79
N GLU A 78 29.08 27.45 -2.72
CA GLU A 78 27.83 28.03 -2.25
C GLU A 78 26.65 27.61 -3.14
N LEU A 79 26.84 27.64 -4.46
CA LEU A 79 25.82 27.23 -5.43
C LEU A 79 25.45 25.74 -5.29
N VAL A 80 26.45 24.86 -5.19
CA VAL A 80 26.20 23.42 -5.01
C VAL A 80 25.46 23.15 -3.70
N ASN A 81 25.83 23.83 -2.63
CA ASN A 81 25.15 23.69 -1.35
C ASN A 81 23.69 24.16 -1.41
N ASP A 82 23.43 25.26 -2.12
CA ASP A 82 22.08 25.80 -2.31
C ASP A 82 21.17 24.81 -3.06
N VAL A 83 21.66 24.26 -4.17
CA VAL A 83 20.94 23.23 -4.96
C VAL A 83 20.69 21.97 -4.14
N LEU A 84 21.72 21.49 -3.44
CA LEU A 84 21.59 20.27 -2.62
C LEU A 84 20.58 20.48 -1.49
N LYS A 85 20.53 21.67 -0.90
CA LYS A 85 19.55 22.01 0.13
C LYS A 85 18.14 22.03 -0.44
N GLY A 86 17.91 22.69 -1.57
CA GLY A 86 16.61 22.67 -2.25
C GLY A 86 16.17 21.26 -2.66
N TYR A 87 17.09 20.42 -3.14
CA TYR A 87 16.79 19.03 -3.46
C TYR A 87 16.43 18.21 -2.20
N ALA A 88 17.16 18.41 -1.11
CA ALA A 88 16.89 17.73 0.15
C ALA A 88 15.51 18.12 0.71
N GLU A 89 15.18 19.41 0.73
CA GLU A 89 13.88 19.92 1.18
C GLU A 89 12.72 19.39 0.31
N LYS A 90 12.89 19.38 -1.02
CA LYS A 90 11.88 18.81 -1.94
C LYS A 90 11.68 17.32 -1.68
N LYS A 91 12.77 16.56 -1.48
CA LYS A 91 12.69 15.12 -1.19
C LYS A 91 12.11 14.83 0.19
N GLU A 92 12.41 15.65 1.18
CA GLU A 92 11.79 15.57 2.50
C GLU A 92 10.27 15.77 2.39
N ALA A 93 9.83 16.79 1.65
CA ALA A 93 8.42 17.03 1.42
C ALA A 93 7.73 15.85 0.69
N GLU A 94 8.32 15.32 -0.38
CA GLU A 94 7.82 14.12 -1.07
C GLU A 94 7.71 12.90 -0.14
N LEU A 95 8.73 12.67 0.70
CA LEU A 95 8.73 11.58 1.66
C LEU A 95 7.66 11.75 2.73
N SER A 96 7.43 12.99 3.19
CA SER A 96 6.38 13.28 4.18
C SER A 96 4.99 12.92 3.64
N VAL A 97 4.67 13.33 2.40
CA VAL A 97 3.39 13.01 1.76
C VAL A 97 3.23 11.51 1.55
N ASN A 98 4.30 10.82 1.15
CA ASN A 98 4.26 9.36 1.02
C ASN A 98 4.05 8.66 2.37
N ALA A 99 4.70 9.12 3.43
CA ALA A 99 4.53 8.58 4.77
C ALA A 99 3.07 8.76 5.24
N ASP A 100 2.53 9.97 5.11
CA ASP A 100 1.13 10.27 5.44
C ASP A 100 0.16 9.40 4.65
N ALA A 101 0.34 9.28 3.33
CA ALA A 101 -0.48 8.44 2.48
C ALA A 101 -0.44 6.95 2.88
N THR A 102 0.73 6.44 3.30
CA THR A 102 0.83 5.06 3.81
C THR A 102 0.13 4.88 5.15
N ALA A 103 0.24 5.85 6.05
CA ALA A 103 -0.45 5.84 7.34
C ALA A 103 -1.98 5.85 7.13
N GLU A 104 -2.49 6.75 6.30
CA GLU A 104 -3.91 6.81 5.91
C GLU A 104 -4.39 5.50 5.27
N SER A 105 -3.60 4.92 4.36
CA SER A 105 -3.94 3.62 3.75
C SER A 105 -4.05 2.49 4.79
N LEU A 106 -3.21 2.50 5.82
CA LEU A 106 -3.32 1.56 6.92
C LEU A 106 -4.57 1.82 7.76
N VAL A 107 -4.89 3.08 8.06
CA VAL A 107 -6.12 3.46 8.78
C VAL A 107 -7.36 2.93 8.05
N TYR A 108 -7.50 3.17 6.75
CA TYR A 108 -8.65 2.66 5.98
C TYR A 108 -8.72 1.12 5.94
N LYS A 109 -7.57 0.44 5.93
CA LYS A 109 -7.55 -1.03 6.06
C LYS A 109 -8.04 -1.47 7.42
N PHE A 110 -7.60 -0.81 8.49
CA PHE A 110 -8.06 -1.11 9.84
C PHE A 110 -9.56 -0.86 9.99
N GLU A 111 -10.06 0.29 9.51
CA GLU A 111 -11.49 0.61 9.51
C GLU A 111 -12.32 -0.46 8.79
N LYS A 112 -11.90 -0.89 7.58
CA LYS A 112 -12.58 -1.98 6.87
C LYS A 112 -12.57 -3.30 7.63
N THR A 113 -11.46 -3.62 8.31
CA THR A 113 -11.38 -4.85 9.12
C THR A 113 -12.13 -4.77 10.45
N ALA A 114 -12.40 -3.56 10.95
CA ALA A 114 -13.18 -3.34 12.17
C ALA A 114 -14.69 -3.56 11.93
N ILE A 115 -15.15 -3.42 10.68
CA ILE A 115 -16.54 -3.73 10.30
C ILE A 115 -16.75 -5.25 10.40
N ALA A 116 -17.63 -5.67 11.30
CA ALA A 116 -17.94 -7.08 11.52
C ALA A 116 -18.54 -7.71 10.26
N ARG A 117 -17.83 -8.71 9.72
CA ARG A 117 -18.26 -9.40 8.49
C ARG A 117 -19.34 -10.44 8.78
N PRO A 118 -20.49 -10.40 8.08
CA PRO A 118 -21.53 -11.43 8.19
C PRO A 118 -20.99 -12.84 7.91
N ALA A 119 -21.47 -13.83 8.66
CA ALA A 119 -21.03 -15.22 8.54
C ALA A 119 -21.32 -15.82 7.16
N THR A 120 -22.39 -15.37 6.51
CA THR A 120 -22.82 -15.76 5.16
C THR A 120 -21.78 -15.45 4.09
N LEU A 121 -20.97 -14.39 4.27
CA LEU A 121 -19.90 -14.01 3.35
C LEU A 121 -18.60 -14.83 3.53
N GLY A 122 -18.58 -15.73 4.50
CA GLY A 122 -17.46 -16.60 4.81
C GLY A 122 -16.26 -15.88 5.45
N PRO A 123 -15.15 -16.61 5.68
CA PRO A 123 -13.97 -16.04 6.32
C PRO A 123 -13.31 -14.97 5.43
N PRO A 124 -12.75 -13.90 6.04
CA PRO A 124 -12.05 -12.86 5.29
C PRO A 124 -10.89 -13.44 4.46
N LYS A 125 -10.64 -12.83 3.30
CA LYS A 125 -9.52 -13.23 2.43
C LYS A 125 -8.22 -13.07 3.20
N ARG A 126 -7.50 -14.18 3.41
CA ARG A 126 -6.21 -14.16 4.08
C ARG A 126 -5.16 -13.56 3.16
N PHE A 127 -4.33 -12.67 3.71
CA PHE A 127 -3.15 -12.18 3.02
C PHE A 127 -2.22 -13.35 2.71
N LYS A 128 -1.97 -13.58 1.42
CA LYS A 128 -0.92 -14.52 0.97
C LYS A 128 0.33 -13.68 0.73
N PRO A 129 1.33 -13.71 1.64
CA PRO A 129 2.58 -13.02 1.36
C PRO A 129 3.13 -13.59 0.04
N ARG A 130 3.37 -12.70 -0.93
CA ARG A 130 4.14 -13.07 -2.12
C ARG A 130 5.46 -13.64 -1.60
N SER A 131 5.78 -14.87 -1.98
CA SER A 131 7.06 -15.53 -1.65
C SER A 131 8.20 -14.51 -1.69
N PRO A 132 9.16 -14.54 -0.75
CA PRO A 132 10.30 -13.65 -0.82
C PRO A 132 10.91 -13.77 -2.21
N VAL A 133 11.09 -12.62 -2.86
CA VAL A 133 11.83 -12.51 -4.11
C VAL A 133 13.14 -13.22 -3.85
N GLY A 134 13.33 -14.40 -4.46
CA GLY A 134 14.56 -15.15 -4.29
C GLY A 134 15.70 -14.20 -4.59
N SER A 135 16.53 -13.93 -3.58
CA SER A 135 17.72 -13.11 -3.72
C SER A 135 18.63 -13.85 -4.70
N LYS A 136 18.47 -13.58 -6.00
CA LYS A 136 19.49 -13.88 -6.99
C LYS A 136 20.62 -12.89 -6.75
N LEU A 137 21.34 -13.09 -5.64
CA LEU A 137 22.71 -12.65 -5.52
C LEU A 137 23.47 -13.44 -6.58
N ASN A 138 23.57 -12.86 -7.77
CA ASN A 138 24.41 -13.34 -8.85
C ASN A 138 25.86 -13.05 -8.44
N ILE A 139 26.39 -13.86 -7.51
CA ILE A 139 27.82 -13.89 -7.17
C ILE A 139 28.49 -14.68 -8.29
N ASN A 140 28.60 -14.06 -9.47
CA ASN A 140 29.59 -14.46 -10.45
C ASN A 140 30.92 -13.86 -10.00
N ASN A 141 31.52 -14.48 -8.97
CA ASN A 141 32.93 -14.30 -8.71
C ASN A 141 33.62 -15.65 -8.93
N SER A 142 34.38 -15.68 -10.00
CA SER A 142 35.25 -16.75 -10.45
C SER A 142 36.21 -17.22 -9.34
N ASN A 143 36.41 -18.53 -9.27
CA ASN A 143 37.58 -19.21 -8.74
C ASN A 143 37.94 -18.95 -7.27
N SER A 144 37.46 -19.80 -6.37
CA SER A 144 38.39 -20.50 -5.48
C SER A 144 37.85 -21.87 -5.08
N SER A 145 38.63 -22.89 -5.41
CA SER A 145 38.47 -24.25 -4.94
C SER A 145 38.80 -24.31 -3.45
N LEU A 146 37.81 -24.62 -2.62
CA LEU A 146 38.05 -25.21 -1.30
C LEU A 146 36.96 -26.25 -1.03
N LYS A 147 37.30 -27.50 -1.39
CA LYS A 147 36.66 -28.69 -0.85
C LYS A 147 36.78 -28.64 0.68
N LEU A 148 35.68 -28.49 1.39
CA LEU A 148 35.59 -28.99 2.77
C LEU A 148 34.24 -29.67 3.01
N GLN A 149 34.31 -31.00 2.97
CA GLN A 149 33.60 -31.98 3.77
C GLN A 149 32.12 -31.73 4.13
N LYS A 150 31.27 -32.36 3.33
CA LYS A 150 30.24 -33.33 3.72
C LYS A 150 30.14 -33.61 5.25
N GLU A 151 29.25 -32.89 5.94
CA GLU A 151 28.53 -33.45 7.09
C GLU A 151 27.03 -33.45 6.82
N LYS A 152 26.47 -34.66 6.90
CA LYS A 152 25.04 -34.93 6.87
C LYS A 152 24.51 -34.70 8.29
N THR A 153 23.64 -33.72 8.49
CA THR A 153 22.77 -33.69 9.68
C THR A 153 21.32 -34.01 9.28
N PRO A 154 20.65 -34.94 9.98
CA PRO A 154 19.37 -35.51 9.57
C PRO A 154 18.20 -34.56 9.82
N ARG A 155 17.18 -34.72 8.98
CA ARG A 155 15.81 -34.21 9.10
C ARG A 155 15.31 -34.31 10.54
N SER A 156 15.07 -33.15 11.18
CA SER A 156 14.25 -33.08 12.38
C SER A 156 12.78 -33.15 11.99
N ALA A 157 12.17 -34.31 12.27
CA ALA A 157 10.73 -34.52 12.19
C ALA A 157 10.07 -33.79 13.36
N ARG A 158 9.54 -32.57 13.13
CA ARG A 158 8.74 -31.87 14.14
C ARG A 158 7.30 -32.40 14.11
N SER A 159 7.03 -33.21 15.13
CA SER A 159 5.81 -33.91 15.51
C SER A 159 4.48 -33.24 15.15
N LYS A 160 3.63 -34.01 14.45
CA LYS A 160 2.17 -33.84 14.41
C LYS A 160 1.60 -34.34 15.74
N SER A 161 1.24 -33.45 16.66
CA SER A 161 0.37 -33.79 17.78
C SER A 161 -1.08 -33.78 17.29
N ARG A 162 -1.60 -34.99 17.00
CA ARG A 162 -3.04 -35.26 16.88
C ARG A 162 -3.62 -35.34 18.30
N SER A 163 -4.45 -34.38 18.70
CA SER A 163 -5.35 -34.54 19.84
C SER A 163 -6.64 -35.19 19.36
N SER A 164 -6.73 -36.52 19.49
CA SER A 164 -7.97 -37.27 19.36
C SER A 164 -8.57 -37.46 20.75
N THR A 165 -9.62 -36.71 21.07
CA THR A 165 -10.45 -37.00 22.25
C THR A 165 -11.73 -37.68 21.76
N SER A 166 -11.66 -39.00 21.63
CA SER A 166 -12.84 -39.87 21.50
C SER A 166 -13.26 -40.29 22.91
N GLY A 167 -14.32 -39.67 23.43
CA GLY A 167 -15.01 -40.12 24.64
C GLY A 167 -16.28 -40.86 24.25
N THR A 168 -16.18 -42.19 24.15
CA THR A 168 -17.32 -43.10 23.92
C THR A 168 -18.15 -43.33 25.19
N SER A 169 -19.45 -43.43 24.93
CA SER A 169 -20.59 -43.82 25.77
C SER A 169 -20.44 -45.10 26.63
N LYS A 170 -21.09 -45.09 27.82
CA LYS A 170 -21.74 -46.18 28.59
C LYS A 170 -21.92 -45.68 30.05
N LYS A 171 -23.04 -45.79 30.76
CA LYS A 171 -24.26 -46.60 30.72
C LYS A 171 -25.46 -45.71 31.10
#